data_AF-A0A2A7FN98-F1
#
_entry.id   AF-A0A2A7FN98-F1
#
_cell.length_a   1.000
_cell.length_b   1.000
_cell.length_c   1.000
_cell.angle_alpha   90.00
_cell.angle_beta   90.00
_cell.angle_gamma   90.00
#
_symmetry.space_group_name_H-M   'P 1'
#
loop_
_entity.id
_entity.type
_entity.pdbx_description
1 polymer ?
#
loop_
_entity_poly.entity_id
_entity_poly.type
_entity_poly.pdbx_seq_one_letter_code
_entity_poly.pdbx_strand_id
1 'polypeptide(L)'
;MIQEHKFNADLSVEVYETCKDSIEMKGCYNNVFNVLRYYGSKFYNNEWKIAYGYVSIHEVEGLMARHAFILDENDNVVDPTIVTTSSFDKDYKYEYVSFKVFNKLGDYTRTLSANDGQPALYNVFHKEEIEANQWGMQRKLMMIG
;
A
#
# COMPACT_ATOMS: atom_id res chain seq x y z
N MET A 1 12.36 8.21 3.00
CA MET A 1 12.01 8.72 4.36
C MET A 1 10.71 8.04 4.74
N ILE A 2 10.67 7.41 5.90
CA ILE A 2 9.47 6.70 6.38
C ILE A 2 8.40 7.72 6.77
N GLN A 3 7.17 7.53 6.31
CA GLN A 3 6.03 8.39 6.60
C GLN A 3 4.86 7.56 7.14
N GLU A 4 4.22 8.03 8.20
CA GLU A 4 3.02 7.43 8.77
C GLU A 4 1.77 7.98 8.08
N HIS A 5 0.78 7.13 7.82
CA HIS A 5 -0.45 7.48 7.11
C HIS A 5 -1.69 7.06 7.90
N LYS A 6 -2.76 7.84 7.77
CA LYS A 6 -4.08 7.49 8.34
C LYS A 6 -4.82 6.57 7.39
N PHE A 7 -5.51 5.56 7.92
CA PHE A 7 -6.35 4.69 7.11
C PHE A 7 -7.73 5.31 6.85
N ASN A 8 -8.14 5.38 5.59
CA ASN A 8 -9.50 5.77 5.20
C ASN A 8 -10.33 4.51 4.93
N ALA A 9 -10.94 3.97 5.99
CA ALA A 9 -11.67 2.70 5.94
C ALA A 9 -12.90 2.77 5.03
N ASP A 10 -13.65 3.88 5.07
CA ASP A 10 -14.83 4.09 4.22
C ASP A 10 -14.48 4.04 2.73
N LEU A 11 -13.49 4.82 2.30
CA LEU A 11 -13.07 4.86 0.91
C LEU A 11 -12.43 3.54 0.47
N SER A 12 -11.71 2.86 1.37
CA SER A 12 -11.13 1.54 1.08
C SER A 12 -12.20 0.48 0.78
N VAL A 13 -13.30 0.49 1.55
CA VAL A 13 -14.46 -0.39 1.31
C VAL A 13 -15.18 -0.02 0.02
N GLU A 14 -15.38 1.26 -0.26
CA GLU A 14 -15.99 1.74 -1.52
C GLU A 14 -15.19 1.28 -2.75
N VAL A 15 -13.87 1.46 -2.71
CA VAL A 15 -12.96 1.05 -3.79
C VAL A 15 -12.94 -0.46 -3.94
N TYR A 16 -12.94 -1.20 -2.82
CA TYR A 16 -13.07 -2.66 -2.85
C TYR A 16 -14.36 -3.07 -3.56
N GLU A 17 -15.53 -2.58 -3.14
CA GLU A 17 -16.81 -2.97 -3.75
C GLU A 17 -16.88 -2.63 -5.24
N THR A 18 -16.33 -1.48 -5.63
CA THR A 18 -16.26 -1.05 -7.04
C THR A 18 -15.37 -1.96 -7.88
N CYS A 19 -14.26 -2.43 -7.31
CA CYS A 19 -13.24 -3.20 -8.00
C CYS A 19 -13.30 -4.71 -7.72
N LYS A 20 -14.27 -5.20 -6.92
CA LYS A 20 -14.20 -6.50 -6.22
C LYS A 20 -13.91 -7.70 -7.13
N ASP A 21 -14.44 -7.68 -8.35
CA ASP A 21 -14.25 -8.75 -9.33
C ASP A 21 -12.80 -8.85 -9.83
N SER A 22 -12.00 -7.80 -9.61
CA SER A 22 -10.58 -7.71 -9.95
C SER A 22 -9.66 -7.69 -8.72
N ILE A 23 -10.18 -7.64 -7.49
CA ILE A 23 -9.35 -7.61 -6.29
C ILE A 23 -9.06 -9.04 -5.83
N GLU A 24 -7.78 -9.38 -5.72
CA GLU A 24 -7.32 -10.69 -5.31
C GLU A 24 -6.87 -10.67 -3.84
N MET A 25 -7.29 -11.69 -3.07
CA MET A 25 -6.79 -11.88 -1.71
C MET A 25 -5.27 -12.06 -1.74
N LYS A 26 -4.54 -11.36 -0.86
CA LYS A 26 -3.07 -11.34 -0.80
C LYS A 26 -2.37 -10.78 -2.06
N GLY A 27 -3.13 -10.21 -3.00
CA GLY A 27 -2.63 -9.64 -4.24
C GLY A 27 -2.28 -8.16 -4.15
N CYS A 28 -1.84 -7.63 -3.00
CA CYS A 28 -1.78 -6.16 -2.76
C CYS A 28 -1.04 -5.37 -3.84
N TYR A 29 0.09 -5.90 -4.34
CA TYR A 29 0.85 -5.28 -5.43
C TYR A 29 0.12 -5.27 -6.77
N ASN A 30 -0.70 -6.28 -7.06
CA ASN A 30 -1.51 -6.34 -8.28
C ASN A 30 -2.78 -5.48 -8.12
N ASN A 31 -3.37 -5.49 -6.92
CA ASN A 31 -4.62 -4.81 -6.62
C ASN A 31 -4.50 -3.29 -6.83
N VAL A 32 -3.36 -2.67 -6.50
CA VAL A 32 -3.14 -1.25 -6.82
C VAL A 32 -3.21 -0.96 -8.32
N PHE A 33 -2.83 -1.89 -9.21
CA PHE A 33 -3.06 -1.75 -10.66
C PHE A 33 -4.49 -1.99 -11.05
N ASN A 34 -5.13 -2.97 -10.44
CA ASN A 34 -6.52 -3.29 -10.75
C ASN A 34 -7.40 -2.08 -10.43
N VAL A 35 -7.17 -1.41 -9.30
CA VAL A 35 -7.82 -0.14 -8.95
C VAL A 35 -7.54 0.95 -9.99
N LEU A 36 -6.31 1.05 -10.49
CA LEU A 36 -5.94 2.03 -11.52
C LEU A 36 -6.78 1.89 -12.81
N ARG A 37 -7.28 0.69 -13.14
CA ARG A 37 -8.17 0.50 -14.30
C ARG A 37 -9.52 1.20 -14.12
N TYR A 38 -10.03 1.25 -12.89
CA TYR A 38 -11.32 1.87 -12.55
C TYR A 38 -11.17 3.36 -12.21
N TYR A 39 -10.07 3.74 -11.56
CA TYR A 39 -9.83 5.10 -11.05
C TYR A 39 -8.70 5.83 -11.77
N GLY A 40 -8.41 5.45 -13.02
CA GLY A 40 -7.24 5.93 -13.76
C GLY A 40 -7.07 7.45 -13.78
N SER A 41 -8.17 8.20 -13.93
CA SER A 41 -8.16 9.67 -13.90
C SER A 41 -7.54 10.24 -12.61
N LYS A 42 -7.82 9.64 -11.45
CA LYS A 42 -7.27 10.09 -10.17
C LYS A 42 -5.75 9.95 -10.11
N PHE A 43 -5.22 8.85 -10.65
CA PHE A 43 -3.78 8.65 -10.73
C PHE A 43 -3.12 9.56 -11.78
N TYR A 44 -3.75 9.75 -12.95
CA TYR A 44 -3.23 10.65 -13.98
C TYR A 44 -3.19 12.11 -13.54
N ASN A 45 -4.16 12.53 -12.73
CA ASN A 45 -4.22 13.88 -12.15
C ASN A 45 -3.34 14.05 -10.91
N ASN A 46 -2.67 13.00 -10.44
CA ASN A 46 -1.93 12.94 -9.17
C ASN A 46 -2.79 13.24 -7.93
N GLU A 47 -4.10 13.04 -8.01
CA GLU A 47 -4.98 13.01 -6.84
C GLU A 47 -4.64 11.77 -6.01
N TRP A 48 -4.46 10.63 -6.67
CA TRP A 48 -4.08 9.37 -6.03
C TRP A 48 -2.66 8.98 -6.39
N LYS A 49 -1.93 8.46 -5.41
CA LYS A 49 -0.52 8.03 -5.52
C LYS A 49 -0.39 6.57 -5.14
N ILE A 50 0.61 5.89 -5.67
CA ILE A 50 0.93 4.51 -5.29
C ILE A 50 2.08 4.55 -4.28
N ALA A 51 1.89 3.86 -3.16
CA ALA A 51 2.87 3.78 -2.08
C ALA A 51 3.26 2.34 -1.80
N TYR A 52 4.52 2.16 -1.40
CA TYR A 52 5.08 0.92 -0.88
C TYR A 52 5.54 1.16 0.54
N GLY A 53 5.27 0.18 1.39
CA GLY A 53 5.35 0.38 2.81
C GLY A 53 5.00 -0.87 3.60
N TYR A 54 4.45 -0.65 4.78
CA TYR A 54 4.01 -1.69 5.68
C TYR A 54 2.67 -1.33 6.33
N VAL A 55 1.90 -2.35 6.66
CA VAL A 55 0.63 -2.27 7.39
C VAL A 55 0.67 -3.14 8.64
N SER A 56 0.10 -2.68 9.75
CA SER A 56 -0.04 -3.50 10.96
C SER A 56 -0.94 -4.71 10.72
N ILE A 57 -0.60 -5.83 11.34
CA ILE A 57 -1.44 -7.03 11.35
C ILE A 57 -2.32 -6.97 12.59
N HIS A 58 -3.65 -6.91 12.41
CA HIS A 58 -4.62 -6.74 13.50
C HIS A 58 -4.43 -7.80 14.61
N GLU A 59 -4.15 -9.04 14.22
CA GLU A 59 -4.05 -10.18 15.14
C GLU A 59 -2.71 -10.29 15.88
N VAL A 60 -1.69 -9.50 15.50
CA VAL A 60 -0.34 -9.62 16.05
C VAL A 60 0.26 -8.25 16.34
N GLU A 61 0.27 -7.88 17.62
CA GLU A 61 0.86 -6.63 18.09
C GLU A 61 2.36 -6.55 17.74
N GLY A 62 2.77 -5.37 17.27
CA GLY A 62 4.16 -5.09 16.92
C GLY A 62 4.63 -5.74 15.62
N LEU A 63 3.73 -6.35 14.83
CA LEU A 63 4.06 -6.92 13.53
C LEU A 63 3.47 -6.08 12.39
N MET A 64 4.30 -5.73 11.42
CA MET A 64 3.86 -5.05 10.20
C MET A 64 4.27 -5.83 8.95
N ALA A 65 3.32 -6.06 8.04
CA ALA A 65 3.55 -6.76 6.79
C ALA A 65 3.84 -5.77 5.65
N ARG A 66 4.80 -6.11 4.79
CA ARG A 66 5.12 -5.36 3.59
C ARG A 66 3.92 -5.29 2.67
N HIS A 67 3.64 -4.10 2.16
CA HIS A 67 2.39 -3.82 1.49
C HIS A 67 2.52 -2.74 0.42
N ALA A 68 1.67 -2.81 -0.59
CA ALA A 68 1.41 -1.72 -1.53
C ALA A 68 -0.01 -1.22 -1.37
N PHE A 69 -0.17 0.09 -1.32
CA PHE A 69 -1.44 0.75 -1.06
C PHE A 69 -1.51 2.08 -1.82
N ILE A 70 -2.70 2.69 -1.81
CA ILE A 70 -2.95 3.96 -2.48
C ILE A 70 -3.00 5.06 -1.42
N LEU A 71 -2.47 6.23 -1.76
CA LEU A 71 -2.66 7.46 -0.99
C LEU A 71 -3.62 8.37 -1.74
N ASP A 72 -4.65 8.86 -1.05
CA ASP A 72 -5.57 9.87 -1.58
C ASP A 72 -4.93 11.27 -1.61
N GLU A 73 -5.69 12.29 -2.04
CA GLU A 73 -5.17 13.66 -2.14
C GLU A 73 -4.76 14.29 -0.80
N ASN A 74 -5.19 13.69 0.31
CA ASN A 74 -4.87 14.10 1.68
C ASN A 74 -3.81 13.19 2.33
N ASP A 75 -3.16 12.32 1.54
CA ASP A 75 -2.20 11.31 1.98
C ASP A 75 -2.77 10.30 3.00
N ASN A 76 -4.09 10.07 2.99
CA ASN A 76 -4.70 8.94 3.70
C ASN A 76 -4.64 7.67 2.84
N VAL A 77 -4.52 6.52 3.50
CA VAL A 77 -4.48 5.22 2.86
C VAL A 77 -5.85 4.78 2.38
N VAL A 78 -5.89 4.41 1.11
CA VAL A 78 -6.96 3.64 0.47
C VAL A 78 -6.40 2.26 0.15
N ASP A 79 -6.89 1.24 0.83
CA ASP A 79 -6.43 -0.12 0.67
C ASP A 79 -7.60 -1.08 0.47
N PRO A 80 -7.96 -1.44 -0.77
CA PRO A 80 -9.00 -2.42 -1.00
C PRO A 80 -8.55 -3.85 -0.68
N THR A 81 -7.25 -4.10 -0.51
CA THR A 81 -6.74 -5.44 -0.22
C THR A 81 -6.97 -5.80 1.24
N ILE A 82 -6.78 -4.87 2.19
CA ILE A 82 -7.06 -5.15 3.61
C ILE A 82 -8.53 -5.55 3.81
N VAL A 83 -9.46 -5.01 3.02
CA VAL A 83 -10.89 -5.36 3.09
C VAL A 83 -11.16 -6.84 2.76
N THR A 84 -10.25 -7.49 2.02
CA THR A 84 -10.37 -8.93 1.70
C THR A 84 -9.93 -9.85 2.82
N THR A 85 -9.28 -9.34 3.88
CA THR A 85 -8.82 -10.19 4.97
C THR A 85 -9.99 -10.58 5.87
N SER A 86 -9.97 -11.81 6.38
CA SER A 86 -11.03 -12.29 7.28
C SER A 86 -11.07 -11.56 8.63
N SER A 87 -10.00 -10.85 8.96
CA SER A 87 -9.84 -10.06 10.19
C SER A 87 -10.01 -8.56 9.96
N PHE A 88 -10.49 -8.17 8.78
CA PHE A 88 -10.81 -6.78 8.51
C PHE A 88 -11.87 -6.28 9.50
N ASP A 89 -11.51 -5.25 10.24
CA ASP A 89 -12.39 -4.53 11.15
C ASP A 89 -12.31 -3.05 10.82
N LYS A 90 -13.40 -2.49 10.33
CA LYS A 90 -13.49 -1.09 9.91
C LYS A 90 -13.20 -0.12 11.07
N ASP A 91 -13.48 -0.53 12.30
CA ASP A 91 -13.27 0.29 13.50
C ASP A 91 -11.87 0.09 14.10
N TYR A 92 -11.10 -0.87 13.59
CA TYR A 92 -9.71 -1.08 14.02
C TYR A 92 -8.78 0.00 13.46
N LYS A 93 -7.86 0.45 14.31
CA LYS A 93 -6.85 1.43 13.93
C LYS A 93 -5.65 0.75 13.28
N TYR A 94 -5.75 0.48 11.98
CA TYR A 94 -4.63 0.02 11.18
C TYR A 94 -3.54 1.10 11.09
N GLU A 95 -2.30 0.70 11.34
CA GLU A 95 -1.13 1.56 11.19
C GLU A 95 -0.50 1.31 9.83
N TYR A 96 -0.34 2.37 9.05
CA TYR A 96 0.32 2.31 7.75
C TYR A 96 1.55 3.21 7.74
N VAL A 97 2.62 2.69 7.17
CA VAL A 97 3.83 3.48 6.90
C VAL A 97 4.29 3.28 5.48
N SER A 98 4.70 4.34 4.79
CA SER A 98 5.35 4.24 3.49
C SER A 98 6.85 4.43 3.61
N PHE A 99 7.63 3.68 2.83
CA PHE A 99 9.04 3.96 2.59
C PHE A 99 9.28 4.54 1.18
N LYS A 100 8.32 4.33 0.27
CA LYS A 100 8.33 4.86 -1.09
C LYS A 100 6.94 5.32 -1.49
N VAL A 101 6.87 6.53 -2.06
CA VAL A 101 5.66 7.07 -2.70
C VAL A 101 6.00 7.48 -4.12
N PHE A 102 5.18 7.05 -5.08
CA PHE A 102 5.25 7.48 -6.47
C PHE A 102 4.31 8.67 -6.68
N ASN A 103 4.87 9.87 -6.62
CA ASN A 103 4.11 11.12 -6.79
C ASN A 103 3.52 11.30 -8.20
N LYS A 104 4.02 10.55 -9.19
CA LYS A 104 3.54 10.55 -10.56
C LYS A 104 3.39 9.11 -11.05
N LEU A 105 2.25 8.80 -11.67
CA LEU A 105 2.02 7.48 -12.28
C LEU A 105 3.10 7.11 -13.33
N GLY A 106 3.62 8.10 -14.05
CA GLY A 106 4.70 7.89 -15.02
C GLY A 106 5.99 7.35 -14.39
N ASP A 107 6.32 7.75 -13.16
CA ASP A 107 7.49 7.23 -12.46
C ASP A 107 7.28 5.77 -12.07
N TYR A 108 6.08 5.45 -11.58
CA TYR A 108 5.71 4.09 -11.21
C TYR A 108 5.79 3.12 -12.41
N THR A 109 5.13 3.47 -13.51
CA THR A 109 5.10 2.68 -14.74
C THR A 109 6.49 2.47 -15.34
N ARG A 110 7.36 3.49 -15.31
CA ARG A 110 8.77 3.35 -15.71
C ARG A 110 9.54 2.39 -14.81
N THR A 111 9.39 2.48 -13.49
CA THR A 111 10.07 1.57 -12.56
C THR A 111 9.69 0.11 -12.79
N LEU A 112 8.41 -0.17 -13.03
CA LEU A 112 7.94 -1.52 -13.35
C LEU A 112 8.50 -2.01 -14.67
N SER A 113 8.44 -1.17 -15.71
CA SER A 113 8.98 -1.53 -17.02
C SER A 113 10.47 -1.82 -16.98
N ALA A 114 11.23 -1.15 -16.10
CA ALA A 114 12.65 -1.39 -15.89
C ALA A 114 12.94 -2.65 -15.05
N ASN A 115 11.91 -3.29 -14.49
CA ASN A 115 12.02 -4.43 -13.59
C ASN A 115 11.04 -5.55 -14.00
N ASP A 116 10.99 -5.85 -15.30
CA ASP A 116 10.23 -6.95 -15.92
C ASP A 116 8.73 -6.98 -15.58
N GLY A 117 8.16 -5.82 -15.27
CA GLY A 117 6.75 -5.69 -14.86
C GLY A 117 6.43 -6.29 -13.49
N GLN A 118 7.44 -6.67 -12.68
CA GLN A 118 7.24 -7.27 -11.36
C GLN A 118 6.77 -6.23 -10.35
N PRO A 119 5.52 -6.29 -9.87
CA PRO A 119 4.92 -5.21 -9.10
C PRO A 119 5.37 -5.18 -7.64
N ALA A 120 5.95 -6.27 -7.13
CA ALA A 120 6.47 -6.28 -5.76
C ALA A 120 7.74 -5.42 -5.61
N LEU A 121 8.54 -5.26 -6.67
CA LEU A 121 9.73 -4.39 -6.71
C LEU A 121 10.76 -4.63 -5.58
N TYR A 122 10.85 -5.86 -5.05
CA TYR A 122 11.77 -6.23 -3.97
C TYR A 122 13.22 -5.81 -4.23
N ASN A 123 13.73 -6.12 -5.42
CA ASN A 123 15.11 -5.80 -5.80
C ASN A 123 15.36 -4.29 -5.94
N VAL A 124 14.30 -3.50 -6.12
CA VAL A 124 14.41 -2.05 -6.29
C VAL A 124 14.46 -1.35 -4.93
N PHE A 125 13.69 -1.82 -3.95
CA PHE A 125 13.52 -1.14 -2.66
C PHE A 125 14.31 -1.74 -1.50
N HIS A 126 15.28 -2.59 -1.78
CA HIS A 126 16.07 -3.25 -0.74
C HIS A 126 16.70 -2.26 0.26
N LYS A 127 17.19 -1.11 -0.23
CA LYS A 127 17.79 -0.09 0.65
C LYS A 127 16.73 0.58 1.52
N GLU A 128 15.61 0.99 0.94
CA GLU A 128 14.49 1.59 1.65
C GLU A 128 13.89 0.62 2.69
N GLU A 129 13.87 -0.68 2.40
CA GLU A 129 13.43 -1.73 3.32
C GLU A 129 14.40 -1.89 4.50
N ILE A 130 15.72 -1.81 4.28
CA ILE A 130 16.70 -1.80 5.38
C ILE A 130 16.46 -0.59 6.29
N GLU A 131 16.24 0.60 5.71
CA GLU A 131 15.93 1.81 6.47
C GLU A 131 14.62 1.68 7.24
N ALA A 132 13.58 1.10 6.63
CA ALA A 132 12.30 0.83 7.29
C ALA A 132 12.41 -0.18 8.44
N ASN A 133 13.23 -1.23 8.27
CA ASN A 133 13.51 -2.20 9.32
C ASN A 133 14.21 -1.56 10.52
N GLN A 134 15.23 -0.71 10.27
CA GLN A 134 15.91 0.02 11.33
C GLN A 134 14.97 0.97 12.08
N TRP A 135 14.11 1.67 11.33
CA TRP A 135 13.06 2.52 11.89
C TRP A 135 12.06 1.73 12.76
N GLY A 136 11.66 0.54 12.30
CA GLY A 136 10.75 -0.36 13.01
C GLY A 136 11.36 -0.88 14.32
N MET A 137 12.62 -1.33 14.27
CA MET A 137 13.35 -1.79 15.46
C MET A 137 13.42 -0.74 16.57
N GLN A 138 13.65 0.52 16.22
CA GLN A 138 13.67 1.63 17.19
C GLN A 138 12.32 1.85 17.90
N ARG A 139 11.22 1.45 17.24
CA ARG A 139 9.84 1.50 17.76
C ARG A 139 9.34 0.17 18.31
N LYS A 140 10.19 -0.87 18.38
CA LYS A 140 9.82 -2.25 18.74
C LYS A 140 8.78 -2.88 17.78
N LEU A 141 8.82 -2.49 16.52
CA LEU A 141 8.03 -3.06 15.43
C LEU A 141 8.90 -4.04 14.62
N MET A 142 8.34 -5.19 14.30
CA MET A 142 8.91 -6.18 13.40
C MET A 142 8.31 -5.96 12.00
N MET A 143 9.17 -5.60 11.05
CA MET A 143 8.78 -5.39 9.66
C MET A 143 9.06 -6.70 8.90
N ILE A 144 8.04 -7.29 8.27
CA ILE A 144 8.15 -8.58 7.58
C ILE A 144 7.73 -8.49 6.13
N GLY A 145 8.30 -9.38 5.31
CA GLY A 145 7.88 -9.63 3.94
C GLY A 145 8.70 -8.96 2.87
#